data_AF-A0A9P5Y316-F1
#
_entry.id   AF-A0A9P5Y316-F1
#
_cell.length_a   1.000
_cell.length_b   1.000
_cell.length_c   1.000
_cell.angle_alpha   90.00
_cell.angle_beta   90.00
_cell.angle_gamma   90.00
#
_symmetry.space_group_name_H-M   'P 1'
#
loop_
_entity.id
_entity.type
_entity.pdbx_description
1 polymer ?
#
loop_
_entity_poly.entity_id
_entity_poly.type
_entity_poly.pdbx_seq_one_letter_code
_entity_poly.pdbx_strand_id
1 'polypeptide(L)'
;MSTFINPLPSNKSSLKKNKRKKIGSDEVPKGDIAKVRQGLQTLQTSAEDLACVKLNDGKIGDFEEVEELMNNISKVCQGVETYSKLCELSENEGFDVKSIPFSRMTKKVLETRLGVSPIEIQYSESGFEFLEKLISALQKHEGNEVRTSVQSIIDTVENRDLDSLVQSLHVIRSSVNLYREAHARIMIDQFILEAVCISSVLPNDFISILIPEFQISQLDSFSRTRIQHNQYVTYMSGSTDYAMWSVANGQFTEKHDTAMLTMDVTQTLLSEKFTSGERLMFYEAKREGIPLSEHLPQVIAQCVAMCSKLIRETNTPLLAAIPFCLTNGEAWIFGLVDNAYTCWVTPNAVGLEHPISVQATKIIMKTIMLWTLEPAHVLKNAIKELCGGVQR
;
A
#
# COMPACT_ATOMS: atom_id res chain seq x y z
N MET A 1 26.23 -47.74 39.66
CA MET A 1 25.91 -46.58 40.51
C MET A 1 25.83 -45.35 39.62
N SER A 2 24.64 -45.03 39.12
CA SER A 2 24.35 -43.79 38.39
C SER A 2 23.11 -43.17 39.03
N THR A 3 23.31 -42.06 39.73
CA THR A 3 22.26 -41.29 40.40
C THR A 3 21.49 -40.47 39.36
N PHE A 4 20.21 -40.81 39.18
CA PHE A 4 19.24 -39.96 38.49
C PHE A 4 18.92 -38.75 39.36
N ILE A 5 19.24 -37.55 38.88
CA ILE A 5 18.81 -36.28 39.47
C ILE A 5 17.49 -35.91 38.79
N ASN A 6 16.39 -35.90 39.55
CA ASN A 6 15.11 -35.37 39.08
C ASN A 6 15.21 -33.85 38.90
N PRO A 7 14.70 -33.27 37.80
CA PRO A 7 14.62 -31.82 37.67
C PRO A 7 13.52 -31.28 38.60
N LEU A 8 13.84 -30.20 39.30
CA LEU A 8 12.90 -29.46 40.14
C LEU A 8 11.75 -28.88 39.29
N PRO A 9 10.53 -28.81 39.83
CA PRO A 9 9.38 -28.27 39.13
C PRO A 9 9.58 -26.78 38.83
N SER A 10 9.63 -26.43 37.53
CA SER A 10 9.66 -25.05 37.10
C SER A 10 8.30 -24.40 37.39
N ASN A 11 8.23 -23.57 38.42
CA ASN A 11 7.11 -22.68 38.68
C ASN A 11 7.03 -21.65 37.53
N LYS A 12 6.30 -21.97 36.46
CA LYS A 12 5.90 -21.00 35.44
C LYS A 12 4.77 -20.15 36.02
N SER A 13 5.13 -19.08 36.72
CA SER A 13 4.19 -18.03 37.08
C SER A 13 3.66 -17.40 35.78
N SER A 14 2.37 -17.57 35.52
CA SER A 14 1.68 -16.96 34.39
C SER A 14 1.51 -15.46 34.65
N LEU A 15 2.59 -14.69 34.47
CA LEU A 15 2.50 -13.24 34.35
C LEU A 15 1.68 -12.94 33.09
N LYS A 16 0.41 -12.61 33.28
CA LYS A 16 -0.41 -11.97 32.24
C LYS A 16 0.34 -10.72 31.81
N LYS A 17 1.07 -10.81 30.69
CA LYS A 17 1.65 -9.65 30.02
C LYS A 17 0.47 -8.77 29.60
N ASN A 18 0.15 -7.77 30.41
CA ASN A 18 -0.69 -6.67 29.97
C ASN A 18 -0.03 -6.10 28.71
N LYS A 19 -0.58 -6.43 27.54
CA LYS A 19 -0.19 -5.80 26.28
C LYS A 19 -0.47 -4.31 26.47
N ARG A 20 0.58 -3.54 26.80
CA ARG A 20 0.51 -2.09 26.83
C ARG A 20 0.07 -1.66 25.44
N LYS A 21 -1.17 -1.18 25.32
CA LYS A 21 -1.68 -0.63 24.07
C LYS A 21 -0.80 0.56 23.74
N LYS A 22 -0.03 0.49 22.64
CA LYS A 22 0.73 1.64 22.15
C LYS A 22 -0.30 2.69 21.73
N ILE A 23 -0.43 3.76 22.51
CA ILE A 23 -1.25 4.91 22.15
C ILE A 23 -0.50 5.66 21.06
N GLY A 24 -1.10 5.76 19.88
CA GLY A 24 -0.60 6.65 18.83
C GLY A 24 -0.89 8.11 19.15
N SER A 25 -0.06 9.02 18.66
CA SER A 25 -0.29 10.48 18.77
C SER A 25 -1.65 10.92 18.18
N ASP A 26 -2.21 10.12 17.30
CA ASP A 26 -3.48 10.23 16.59
C ASP A 26 -4.72 9.70 17.33
N GLU A 27 -4.52 9.06 18.49
CA GLU A 27 -5.59 8.57 19.35
C GLU A 27 -5.86 9.49 20.55
N VAL A 28 -5.13 10.61 20.67
CA VAL A 28 -5.26 11.55 21.79
C VAL A 28 -6.57 12.33 21.66
N PRO A 29 -7.49 12.24 22.63
CA PRO A 29 -8.69 13.07 22.64
C PRO A 29 -8.31 14.56 22.61
N LYS A 30 -9.04 15.38 21.85
CA LYS A 30 -8.74 16.82 21.72
C LYS A 30 -8.54 17.53 23.07
N GLY A 31 -9.35 17.16 24.08
CA GLY A 31 -9.24 17.72 25.44
C GLY A 31 -8.00 17.29 26.23
N ASP A 32 -7.31 16.23 25.81
CA ASP A 32 -6.11 15.72 26.48
C ASP A 32 -4.80 16.09 25.77
N ILE A 33 -4.86 16.75 24.60
CA ILE A 33 -3.67 17.17 23.83
C ILE A 33 -2.71 18.01 24.69
N ALA A 34 -3.23 18.97 25.46
CA ALA A 34 -2.41 19.81 26.33
C ALA A 34 -1.67 18.99 27.41
N LYS A 35 -2.32 17.99 28.00
CA LYS A 35 -1.71 17.09 29.00
C LYS A 35 -0.64 16.21 28.38
N VAL A 36 -0.91 15.66 27.19
CA VAL A 36 0.06 14.83 26.45
C VAL A 36 1.27 15.68 26.05
N ARG A 37 1.07 16.90 25.56
CA ARG A 37 2.14 17.85 25.25
C ARG A 37 3.03 18.11 26.47
N GLN A 38 2.43 18.39 27.64
CA GLN A 38 3.17 18.61 28.88
C GLN A 38 3.98 17.36 29.29
N GLY A 39 3.37 16.16 29.23
CA GLY A 39 4.07 14.91 29.55
C GLY A 39 5.24 14.62 28.62
N LEU A 40 5.09 14.91 27.33
CA LEU A 40 6.17 14.77 26.35
C LEU A 40 7.31 15.78 26.58
N GLN A 41 7.00 17.02 26.95
CA GLN A 41 8.01 18.00 27.34
C GLN A 41 8.82 17.52 28.55
N THR A 42 8.16 16.97 29.57
CA THR A 42 8.85 16.39 30.74
C THR A 42 9.76 15.22 30.36
N LEU A 43 9.31 14.33 29.46
CA LEU A 43 10.12 13.22 28.95
C LEU A 43 11.32 13.72 28.15
N GLN A 44 11.14 14.75 27.33
CA GLN A 44 12.22 15.37 26.56
C GLN A 44 13.30 15.94 27.49
N THR A 45 12.91 16.75 28.49
CA THR A 45 13.85 17.27 29.49
C THR A 45 14.58 16.15 30.23
N SER A 46 13.87 15.08 30.62
CA SER A 46 14.49 13.93 31.29
C SER A 46 15.52 13.20 30.40
N ALA A 47 15.26 13.11 29.09
CA ALA A 47 16.18 12.52 28.13
C ALA A 47 17.42 13.40 27.89
N GLU A 48 17.23 14.73 27.84
CA GLU A 48 18.32 15.72 27.75
C GLU A 48 19.20 15.68 29.02
N ASP A 49 18.60 15.59 30.21
CA ASP A 49 19.33 15.43 31.48
C ASP A 49 20.16 14.13 31.50
N LEU A 50 19.58 13.02 31.04
CA LEU A 50 20.29 11.74 30.88
C LEU A 50 21.49 11.84 29.93
N ALA A 51 21.33 12.56 28.82
CA ALA A 51 22.43 12.81 27.88
C ALA A 51 23.55 13.67 28.51
N CYS A 52 23.19 14.69 29.28
CA CYS A 52 24.14 15.55 30.00
C CYS A 52 24.93 14.80 31.08
N VAL A 53 24.28 13.95 31.88
CA VAL A 53 24.96 13.13 32.90
C VAL A 53 25.95 12.16 32.23
N LYS A 54 25.57 11.56 31.09
CA LYS A 54 26.42 10.64 30.33
C LYS A 54 27.69 11.30 29.76
N LEU A 55 27.63 12.57 29.36
CA LEU A 55 28.81 13.32 28.86
C LEU A 55 29.86 13.58 29.95
N ASN A 56 29.45 13.69 31.22
CA ASN A 56 30.34 14.06 32.32
C ASN A 56 31.05 12.87 32.98
N ASP A 57 30.49 11.66 32.95
CA ASP A 57 31.00 10.51 33.72
C ASP A 57 31.95 9.58 32.94
N GLY A 58 32.13 9.77 31.62
CA GLY A 58 33.14 9.08 30.80
C GLY A 58 33.08 7.55 30.79
N LYS A 59 32.03 6.94 31.34
CA LYS A 59 31.87 5.49 31.50
C LYS A 59 30.55 5.06 30.85
N ILE A 60 30.68 4.17 29.87
CA ILE A 60 29.66 3.30 29.23
C ILE A 60 29.08 3.79 27.88
N GLY A 61 29.53 3.16 26.79
CA GLY A 61 28.76 2.13 26.06
C GLY A 61 27.76 2.57 24.99
N ASP A 62 26.59 3.07 25.38
CA ASP A 62 25.43 3.20 24.49
C ASP A 62 24.93 4.64 24.42
N PHE A 63 25.63 5.44 23.61
CA PHE A 63 25.16 6.77 23.18
C PHE A 63 24.00 6.63 22.18
N GLU A 64 24.05 5.59 21.36
CA GLU A 64 23.06 5.29 20.30
C GLU A 64 21.65 5.11 20.85
N GLU A 65 21.47 4.38 21.97
CA GLU A 65 20.13 4.15 22.54
C GLU A 65 19.46 5.44 23.06
N VAL A 66 20.25 6.37 23.62
CA VAL A 66 19.72 7.65 24.12
C VAL A 66 19.40 8.58 22.97
N GLU A 67 20.26 8.61 21.95
CA GLU A 67 20.01 9.36 20.73
C GLU A 67 18.76 8.83 20.00
N GLU A 68 18.58 7.51 19.91
CA GLU A 68 17.37 6.89 19.37
C GLU A 68 16.13 7.29 20.18
N LEU A 69 16.22 7.25 21.52
CA LEU A 69 15.13 7.68 22.39
C LEU A 69 14.77 9.16 22.19
N MET A 70 15.76 10.05 22.15
CA MET A 70 15.55 11.48 21.91
C MET A 70 14.90 11.72 20.54
N ASN A 71 15.38 11.03 19.50
CA ASN A 71 14.80 11.09 18.16
C ASN A 71 13.34 10.62 18.15
N ASN A 72 13.03 9.53 18.87
CA ASN A 72 11.68 9.02 19.01
C ASN A 72 10.76 9.99 19.77
N ILE A 73 11.23 10.58 20.87
CA ILE A 73 10.47 11.58 21.63
C ILE A 73 10.19 12.81 20.75
N SER A 74 11.21 13.32 20.06
CA SER A 74 11.09 14.46 19.15
C SER A 74 10.05 14.23 18.05
N LYS A 75 10.09 13.06 17.39
CA LYS A 75 9.09 12.66 16.38
C LYS A 75 7.67 12.62 16.96
N VAL A 76 7.49 12.11 18.17
CA VAL A 76 6.17 12.07 18.83
C VAL A 76 5.70 13.48 19.21
N CYS A 77 6.57 14.33 19.74
CA CYS A 77 6.29 15.75 20.03
C CYS A 77 5.81 16.47 18.76
N GLN A 78 6.55 16.34 17.66
CA GLN A 78 6.19 16.93 16.38
C GLN A 78 4.83 16.43 15.90
N GLY A 79 4.57 15.12 15.98
CA GLY A 79 3.30 14.53 15.60
C GLY A 79 2.10 15.06 16.40
N VAL A 80 2.24 15.18 17.73
CA VAL A 80 1.20 15.75 18.61
C VAL A 80 0.98 17.24 18.30
N GLU A 81 2.05 17.98 18.08
CA GLU A 81 1.96 19.41 17.75
C GLU A 81 1.26 19.64 16.41
N THR A 82 1.63 18.88 15.37
CA THR A 82 0.93 18.99 14.09
C THR A 82 -0.53 18.58 14.20
N TYR A 83 -0.85 17.53 14.98
CA TYR A 83 -2.24 17.14 15.20
C TYR A 83 -3.05 18.20 15.96
N SER A 84 -2.46 18.87 16.96
CA SER A 84 -3.09 20.03 17.65
C SER A 84 -3.47 21.11 16.64
N LYS A 85 -2.52 21.49 15.78
CA LYS A 85 -2.74 22.50 14.74
C LYS A 85 -3.89 22.11 13.80
N LEU A 86 -3.97 20.84 13.40
CA LEU A 86 -5.09 20.35 12.59
C LEU A 86 -6.43 20.48 13.31
N CYS A 87 -6.48 20.17 14.61
CA CYS A 87 -7.69 20.30 15.41
C CYS A 87 -8.14 21.75 15.65
N GLU A 88 -7.24 22.71 15.44
CA GLU A 88 -7.45 24.15 15.64
C GLU A 88 -7.80 24.89 14.33
N LEU A 89 -7.69 24.24 13.16
CA LEU A 89 -8.10 24.82 11.90
C LEU A 89 -9.60 25.14 11.91
N SER A 90 -9.98 26.33 11.46
CA SER A 90 -11.37 26.78 11.40
C SER A 90 -12.25 25.88 10.52
N GLU A 91 -11.71 25.34 9.43
CA GLU A 91 -12.39 24.37 8.55
C GLU A 91 -12.74 23.03 9.24
N ASN A 92 -12.15 22.77 10.41
CA ASN A 92 -12.36 21.56 11.20
C ASN A 92 -13.22 21.81 12.44
N GLU A 93 -13.75 23.01 12.62
CA GLU A 93 -14.66 23.31 13.72
C GLU A 93 -15.93 22.45 13.63
N GLY A 94 -16.31 21.81 14.74
CA GLY A 94 -17.48 20.92 14.80
C GLY A 94 -17.25 19.49 14.28
N PHE A 95 -16.06 19.18 13.74
CA PHE A 95 -15.74 17.85 13.24
C PHE A 95 -14.96 17.01 14.28
N ASP A 96 -15.14 15.69 14.24
CA ASP A 96 -14.23 14.74 14.86
C ASP A 96 -13.03 14.60 13.90
N VAL A 97 -11.88 15.17 14.29
CA VAL A 97 -10.63 15.16 13.51
C VAL A 97 -9.72 14.03 13.98
N LYS A 98 -9.13 13.28 13.04
CA LYS A 98 -8.07 12.28 13.33
C LYS A 98 -6.97 12.29 12.27
N SER A 99 -5.77 11.85 12.65
CA SER A 99 -4.60 11.74 11.77
C SER A 99 -4.12 10.28 11.67
N ILE A 100 -4.68 9.48 10.77
CA ILE A 100 -4.49 8.02 10.78
C ILE A 100 -3.43 7.61 9.74
N PRO A 101 -2.32 6.96 10.12
CA PRO A 101 -1.39 6.40 9.15
C PRO A 101 -2.00 5.20 8.43
N PHE A 102 -1.63 4.97 7.16
CA PHE A 102 -2.20 3.87 6.36
C PHE A 102 -2.07 2.50 7.03
N SER A 103 -0.95 2.23 7.69
CA SER A 103 -0.69 0.96 8.41
C SER A 103 -1.62 0.70 9.60
N ARG A 104 -2.43 1.68 10.01
CA ARG A 104 -3.44 1.55 11.08
C ARG A 104 -4.88 1.61 10.57
N MET A 105 -5.06 1.60 9.26
CA MET A 105 -6.39 1.55 8.67
C MET A 105 -7.06 0.24 9.03
N THR A 106 -8.33 0.33 9.42
CA THR A 106 -9.18 -0.82 9.71
C THR A 106 -10.45 -0.68 8.89
N LYS A 107 -11.17 -1.79 8.70
CA LYS A 107 -12.46 -1.79 8.03
C LYS A 107 -13.43 -0.76 8.63
N LYS A 108 -13.50 -0.70 9.97
CA LYS A 108 -14.31 0.29 10.68
C LYS A 108 -13.91 1.73 10.34
N VAL A 109 -12.61 2.03 10.25
CA VAL A 109 -12.13 3.38 9.89
C VAL A 109 -12.53 3.73 8.46
N LEU A 110 -12.35 2.82 7.50
CA LEU A 110 -12.79 3.03 6.12
C LEU A 110 -14.27 3.39 6.04
N GLU A 111 -15.12 2.54 6.63
CA GLU A 111 -16.57 2.67 6.53
C GLU A 111 -17.07 3.94 7.25
N THR A 112 -16.62 4.15 8.49
CA THR A 112 -17.15 5.23 9.32
C THR A 112 -16.57 6.60 9.00
N ARG A 113 -15.27 6.67 8.65
CA ARG A 113 -14.57 7.95 8.51
C ARG A 113 -14.21 8.33 7.08
N LEU A 114 -14.11 7.36 6.17
CA LEU A 114 -13.85 7.64 4.75
C LEU A 114 -15.10 7.42 3.89
N GLY A 115 -16.15 6.80 4.43
CA GLY A 115 -17.37 6.49 3.67
C GLY A 115 -17.18 5.37 2.65
N VAL A 116 -16.15 4.54 2.82
CA VAL A 116 -15.77 3.51 1.85
C VAL A 116 -16.19 2.15 2.36
N SER A 117 -17.05 1.48 1.60
CA SER A 117 -17.42 0.08 1.82
C SER A 117 -16.94 -0.74 0.62
N PRO A 118 -15.94 -1.63 0.79
CA PRO A 118 -15.45 -2.45 -0.31
C PRO A 118 -16.57 -3.34 -0.85
N ILE A 119 -16.76 -3.31 -2.17
CA ILE A 119 -17.62 -4.23 -2.89
C ILE A 119 -16.76 -5.43 -3.26
N GLU A 120 -16.97 -6.51 -2.53
CA GLU A 120 -16.42 -7.80 -2.90
C GLU A 120 -17.10 -8.27 -4.19
N ILE A 121 -16.30 -8.56 -5.21
CA ILE A 121 -16.80 -9.10 -6.47
C ILE A 121 -17.28 -10.51 -6.16
N GLN A 122 -18.58 -10.66 -5.88
CA GLN A 122 -19.17 -11.95 -5.50
C GLN A 122 -19.03 -12.94 -6.64
N TYR A 123 -18.08 -13.85 -6.50
CA TYR A 123 -17.81 -14.89 -7.47
C TYR A 123 -17.50 -16.19 -6.74
N SER A 124 -18.22 -17.26 -7.10
CA SER A 124 -18.10 -18.58 -6.49
C SER A 124 -16.93 -19.41 -7.03
N GLU A 125 -16.05 -18.79 -7.80
CA GLU A 125 -15.09 -19.44 -8.69
C GLU A 125 -13.65 -19.13 -8.29
N SER A 126 -12.72 -19.92 -8.84
CA SER A 126 -11.28 -19.77 -8.63
C SER A 126 -10.73 -18.44 -9.19
N GLY A 127 -9.56 -18.01 -8.72
CA GLY A 127 -8.90 -16.80 -9.24
C GLY A 127 -8.60 -16.88 -10.75
N PHE A 128 -8.39 -18.09 -11.27
CA PHE A 128 -8.19 -18.34 -12.70
C PHE A 128 -9.45 -18.08 -13.52
N GLU A 129 -10.59 -18.64 -13.10
CA GLU A 129 -11.87 -18.45 -13.78
C GLU A 129 -12.30 -16.97 -13.76
N PHE A 130 -12.03 -16.27 -12.66
CA PHE A 130 -12.23 -14.82 -12.59
C PHE A 130 -11.41 -14.08 -13.66
N LEU A 131 -10.12 -14.42 -13.83
CA LEU A 131 -9.25 -13.80 -14.84
C LEU A 131 -9.77 -14.04 -16.26
N GLU A 132 -10.15 -15.28 -16.60
CA GLU A 132 -10.69 -15.62 -17.93
C GLU A 132 -11.97 -14.83 -18.26
N LYS A 133 -12.85 -14.66 -17.27
CA LYS A 133 -14.06 -13.85 -17.40
C LYS A 133 -13.76 -12.37 -17.53
N LEU A 134 -12.77 -11.87 -16.78
CA LEU A 134 -12.31 -10.49 -16.93
C LEU A 134 -11.74 -10.25 -18.32
N ILE A 135 -10.86 -11.11 -18.82
CA ILE A 135 -10.32 -11.05 -20.17
C ILE A 135 -11.46 -11.01 -21.19
N SER A 136 -12.44 -11.90 -21.03
CA SER A 136 -13.62 -11.94 -21.90
C SER A 136 -14.43 -10.64 -21.85
N ALA A 137 -14.61 -10.03 -20.68
CA ALA A 137 -15.30 -8.74 -20.53
C ALA A 137 -14.50 -7.59 -21.15
N LEU A 138 -13.18 -7.56 -20.95
CA LEU A 138 -12.28 -6.56 -21.53
C LEU A 138 -12.26 -6.63 -23.06
N GLN A 139 -12.26 -7.84 -23.64
CA GLN A 139 -12.32 -8.03 -25.10
C GLN A 139 -13.65 -7.59 -25.73
N LYS A 140 -14.74 -7.56 -24.95
CA LYS A 140 -16.06 -7.05 -25.36
C LYS A 140 -16.17 -5.53 -25.24
N HIS A 141 -15.27 -4.87 -24.52
CA HIS A 141 -15.30 -3.42 -24.36
C HIS A 141 -15.32 -2.72 -25.73
N GLU A 142 -16.10 -1.65 -25.84
CA GLU A 142 -16.17 -0.87 -27.08
C GLU A 142 -14.81 -0.23 -27.38
N GLY A 143 -14.34 -0.38 -28.61
CA GLY A 143 -13.04 0.12 -29.08
C GLY A 143 -12.06 -0.99 -29.47
N ASN A 144 -11.56 -0.95 -30.70
CA ASN A 144 -10.58 -1.92 -31.19
C ASN A 144 -9.23 -1.82 -30.44
N GLU A 145 -8.89 -0.65 -29.90
CA GLU A 145 -7.64 -0.41 -29.19
C GLU A 145 -7.53 -1.26 -27.91
N VAL A 146 -8.58 -1.29 -27.09
CA VAL A 146 -8.61 -2.08 -25.85
C VAL A 146 -8.48 -3.57 -26.17
N ARG A 147 -9.27 -4.08 -27.13
CA ARG A 147 -9.20 -5.49 -27.53
C ARG A 147 -7.81 -5.88 -28.01
N THR A 148 -7.19 -5.03 -28.81
CA THR A 148 -5.84 -5.27 -29.35
C THR A 148 -4.79 -5.23 -28.23
N SER A 149 -4.91 -4.27 -27.30
CA SER A 149 -4.04 -4.16 -26.12
C SER A 149 -4.13 -5.42 -25.23
N VAL A 150 -5.34 -5.84 -24.87
CA VAL A 150 -5.59 -7.02 -24.03
C VAL A 150 -5.03 -8.28 -24.69
N GLN A 151 -5.30 -8.49 -25.99
CA GLN A 151 -4.78 -9.65 -26.71
C GLN A 151 -3.25 -9.64 -26.78
N SER A 152 -2.67 -8.47 -27.06
CA SER A 152 -1.22 -8.26 -27.08
C SER A 152 -0.57 -8.61 -25.73
N ILE A 153 -1.15 -8.17 -24.61
CA ILE A 153 -0.69 -8.54 -23.27
C ILE A 153 -0.73 -10.06 -23.08
N ILE A 154 -1.85 -10.70 -23.43
CA ILE A 154 -2.01 -12.15 -23.27
C ILE A 154 -1.00 -12.91 -24.11
N ASP A 155 -0.86 -12.57 -25.39
CA ASP A 155 0.04 -13.24 -26.32
C ASP A 155 1.50 -13.04 -25.91
N THR A 156 1.88 -11.84 -25.47
CA THR A 156 3.24 -11.58 -24.99
C THR A 156 3.55 -12.40 -23.74
N VAL A 157 2.66 -12.47 -22.75
CA VAL A 157 2.88 -13.28 -21.54
C VAL A 157 2.88 -14.77 -21.85
N GLU A 158 2.02 -15.23 -22.75
CA GLU A 158 1.94 -16.65 -23.13
C GLU A 158 3.16 -17.14 -23.91
N ASN A 159 3.70 -16.30 -24.79
CA ASN A 159 4.85 -16.66 -25.59
C ASN A 159 6.18 -16.38 -24.88
N ARG A 160 6.15 -15.76 -23.70
CA ARG A 160 7.35 -15.48 -22.91
C ARG A 160 7.80 -16.71 -22.13
N ASP A 161 9.09 -16.99 -22.22
CA ASP A 161 9.75 -17.99 -21.37
C ASP A 161 9.89 -17.42 -19.96
N LEU A 162 9.15 -18.01 -19.01
CA LEU A 162 9.17 -17.65 -17.59
C LEU A 162 9.89 -18.69 -16.73
N ASP A 163 10.63 -19.63 -17.32
CA ASP A 163 11.33 -20.68 -16.58
C ASP A 163 12.38 -20.08 -15.62
N SER A 164 13.08 -19.04 -16.05
CA SER A 164 14.05 -18.31 -15.22
C SER A 164 13.38 -17.64 -14.00
N LEU A 165 12.19 -17.05 -14.19
CA LEU A 165 11.41 -16.47 -13.09
C LEU A 165 10.95 -17.57 -12.13
N VAL A 166 10.39 -18.67 -12.63
CA VAL A 166 9.96 -19.82 -11.81
C VAL A 166 11.13 -20.39 -11.01
N GLN A 167 12.29 -20.57 -11.64
CA GLN A 167 13.50 -21.05 -10.97
C GLN A 167 13.94 -20.09 -9.85
N SER A 168 13.92 -18.78 -10.12
CA SER A 168 14.25 -17.76 -9.12
C SER A 168 13.31 -17.79 -7.93
N LEU A 169 11.99 -17.88 -8.18
CA LEU A 169 10.97 -18.02 -7.13
C LEU A 169 11.16 -19.31 -6.31
N HIS A 170 11.53 -20.42 -6.94
CA HIS A 170 11.88 -21.66 -6.25
C HIS A 170 13.09 -21.48 -5.33
N VAL A 171 14.17 -20.85 -5.82
CA VAL A 171 15.38 -20.58 -5.03
C VAL A 171 15.05 -19.69 -3.84
N ILE A 172 14.27 -18.62 -4.03
CA ILE A 172 13.85 -17.71 -2.96
C ILE A 172 13.10 -18.51 -1.88
N ARG A 173 12.10 -19.28 -2.29
CA ARG A 173 11.29 -20.09 -1.38
C ARG A 173 12.11 -21.13 -0.60
N SER A 174 13.09 -21.77 -1.23
CA SER A 174 13.90 -22.81 -0.59
C SER A 174 15.03 -22.27 0.28
N SER A 175 15.45 -21.02 0.05
CA SER A 175 16.72 -20.50 0.58
C SER A 175 16.59 -19.26 1.45
N VAL A 176 15.42 -18.60 1.45
CA VAL A 176 15.15 -17.39 2.24
C VAL A 176 14.24 -17.71 3.42
N ASN A 177 14.45 -17.02 4.54
CA ASN A 177 13.66 -17.21 5.75
C ASN A 177 12.23 -16.69 5.58
N LEU A 178 11.26 -17.61 5.45
CA LEU A 178 9.83 -17.35 5.24
C LEU A 178 9.15 -16.52 6.35
N TYR A 179 9.69 -16.53 7.58
CA TYR A 179 9.09 -15.79 8.71
C TYR A 179 9.30 -14.28 8.65
N ARG A 180 10.07 -13.80 7.67
CA ARG A 180 10.41 -12.38 7.53
C ARG A 180 9.68 -11.78 6.35
N GLU A 181 9.24 -10.53 6.53
CA GLU A 181 8.67 -9.70 5.46
C GLU A 181 9.59 -9.59 4.24
N ALA A 182 10.91 -9.63 4.47
CA ALA A 182 11.92 -9.63 3.41
C ALA A 182 11.72 -10.78 2.40
N HIS A 183 11.24 -11.96 2.82
CA HIS A 183 10.95 -13.07 1.90
C HIS A 183 9.89 -12.67 0.87
N ALA A 184 8.74 -12.21 1.36
CA ALA A 184 7.63 -11.79 0.53
C ALA A 184 8.05 -10.67 -0.43
N ARG A 185 8.79 -9.66 0.06
CA ARG A 185 9.29 -8.56 -0.78
C ARG A 185 10.19 -9.05 -1.91
N ILE A 186 11.14 -9.94 -1.63
CA ILE A 186 12.03 -10.48 -2.68
C ILE A 186 11.23 -11.23 -3.75
N MET A 187 10.19 -12.00 -3.38
CA MET A 187 9.30 -12.65 -4.35
C MET A 187 8.51 -11.63 -5.18
N ILE A 188 7.92 -10.63 -4.52
CA ILE A 188 7.14 -9.56 -5.17
C ILE A 188 8.03 -8.79 -6.15
N ASP A 189 9.26 -8.46 -5.77
CA ASP A 189 10.23 -7.76 -6.61
C ASP A 189 10.46 -8.51 -7.93
N GLN A 190 10.56 -9.85 -7.90
CA GLN A 190 10.73 -10.63 -9.14
C GLN A 190 9.54 -10.47 -10.10
N PHE A 191 8.31 -10.50 -9.58
CA PHE A 191 7.12 -10.29 -10.41
C PHE A 191 7.04 -8.87 -10.97
N ILE A 192 7.32 -7.86 -10.15
CA ILE A 192 7.25 -6.46 -10.57
C ILE A 192 8.32 -6.16 -11.62
N LEU A 193 9.55 -6.61 -11.42
CA LEU A 193 10.64 -6.42 -12.39
C LEU A 193 10.34 -7.12 -13.72
N GLU A 194 9.79 -8.34 -13.67
CA GLU A 194 9.37 -9.03 -14.89
C GLU A 194 8.23 -8.30 -15.60
N ALA A 195 7.27 -7.73 -14.87
CA ALA A 195 6.20 -6.91 -15.44
C ALA A 195 6.74 -5.64 -16.14
N VAL A 196 7.76 -4.99 -15.57
CA VAL A 196 8.46 -3.87 -16.22
C VAL A 196 9.12 -4.35 -17.54
N CYS A 197 9.82 -5.49 -17.51
CA CYS A 197 10.45 -6.07 -18.70
C CYS A 197 9.46 -6.55 -19.77
N ILE A 198 8.24 -6.93 -19.39
CA ILE A 198 7.18 -7.29 -20.33
C ILE A 198 6.58 -6.03 -20.96
N SER A 199 6.39 -4.97 -20.17
CA SER A 199 5.80 -3.70 -20.63
C SER A 199 6.57 -3.12 -21.83
N SER A 200 7.90 -3.18 -21.81
CA SER A 200 8.79 -2.62 -22.84
C SER A 200 8.90 -3.45 -24.13
N VAL A 201 8.36 -4.67 -24.15
CA VAL A 201 8.35 -5.52 -25.36
C VAL A 201 6.96 -5.67 -25.96
N LEU A 202 5.95 -5.02 -25.39
CA LEU A 202 4.62 -4.99 -25.97
C LEU A 202 4.63 -4.19 -27.29
N PRO A 203 3.81 -4.56 -28.29
CA PRO A 203 3.62 -3.82 -29.53
C PRO A 203 3.35 -2.30 -29.39
N ASN A 204 2.68 -1.89 -28.31
CA ASN A 204 2.40 -0.48 -28.02
C ASN A 204 3.54 0.23 -27.26
N ASP A 205 4.60 -0.53 -26.91
CA ASP A 205 5.82 -0.12 -26.22
C ASP A 205 5.52 0.74 -24.98
N PHE A 206 5.18 0.11 -23.85
CA PHE A 206 4.93 0.86 -22.63
C PHE A 206 6.23 1.07 -21.86
N ILE A 207 6.47 2.31 -21.45
CA ILE A 207 7.50 2.64 -20.47
C ILE A 207 6.85 2.64 -19.09
N SER A 208 7.36 1.79 -18.21
CA SER A 208 6.89 1.63 -16.82
C SER A 208 7.97 2.09 -15.84
N ILE A 209 7.65 3.10 -15.04
CA ILE A 209 8.50 3.61 -13.97
C ILE A 209 8.08 2.94 -12.66
N LEU A 210 8.99 2.15 -12.07
CA LEU A 210 8.81 1.57 -10.76
C LEU A 210 9.29 2.54 -9.68
N ILE A 211 8.41 2.87 -8.74
CA ILE A 211 8.68 3.80 -7.65
C ILE A 211 8.59 3.03 -6.32
N PRO A 212 9.73 2.62 -5.74
CA PRO A 212 9.73 2.00 -4.42
C PRO A 212 9.36 3.03 -3.35
N GLU A 213 8.63 2.58 -2.31
CA GLU A 213 8.18 3.40 -1.18
C GLU A 213 7.48 4.71 -1.60
N PHE A 214 6.56 4.61 -2.57
CA PHE A 214 5.87 5.77 -3.14
C PHE A 214 5.11 6.55 -2.05
N GLN A 215 5.64 7.72 -1.70
CA GLN A 215 5.15 8.55 -0.60
C GLN A 215 3.88 9.31 -1.00
N ILE A 216 2.72 8.75 -0.67
CA ILE A 216 1.44 9.36 -1.03
C ILE A 216 1.16 10.59 -0.19
N SER A 217 1.45 10.58 1.12
CA SER A 217 1.09 11.69 2.02
C SER A 217 2.03 11.77 3.23
N GLN A 218 2.68 12.91 3.45
CA GLN A 218 3.59 13.13 4.58
C GLN A 218 2.88 13.81 5.76
N LEU A 219 3.41 13.60 6.96
CA LEU A 219 2.82 14.14 8.19
C LEU A 219 3.26 15.60 8.41
N ASP A 220 4.46 15.98 8.04
CA ASP A 220 4.99 17.34 8.20
C ASP A 220 4.59 18.31 7.09
N SER A 221 4.06 17.83 5.96
CA SER A 221 3.68 18.68 4.84
C SER A 221 2.26 19.28 4.97
N PHE A 222 2.07 20.50 4.48
CA PHE A 222 0.73 21.08 4.26
C PHE A 222 -0.06 20.30 3.20
N SER A 223 0.58 19.39 2.46
CA SER A 223 -0.02 18.56 1.42
C SER A 223 -0.64 17.25 1.95
N ARG A 224 -0.92 17.15 3.26
CA ARG A 224 -1.65 16.02 3.84
C ARG A 224 -2.94 15.74 3.07
N THR A 225 -3.22 14.47 2.89
CA THR A 225 -4.51 14.05 2.34
C THR A 225 -5.58 14.23 3.39
N ARG A 226 -6.54 15.11 3.13
CA ARG A 226 -7.71 15.38 3.97
C ARG A 226 -8.94 14.76 3.34
N ILE A 227 -9.58 13.83 4.03
CA ILE A 227 -10.88 13.27 3.66
C ILE A 227 -11.91 13.73 4.68
N GLN A 228 -13.04 14.22 4.19
CA GLN A 228 -14.19 14.59 5.02
C GLN A 228 -15.38 13.70 4.65
N HIS A 229 -15.97 13.06 5.65
CA HIS A 229 -17.15 12.22 5.50
C HIS A 229 -18.05 12.38 6.73
N ASN A 230 -19.29 12.86 6.53
CA ASN A 230 -20.21 13.22 7.60
C ASN A 230 -19.55 14.16 8.62
N GLN A 231 -19.64 13.87 9.93
CA GLN A 231 -18.98 14.62 11.00
C GLN A 231 -17.47 14.31 11.18
N TYR A 232 -16.87 13.50 10.30
CA TYR A 232 -15.48 13.08 10.44
C TYR A 232 -14.57 13.80 9.45
N VAL A 233 -13.44 14.27 9.97
CA VAL A 233 -12.27 14.68 9.17
C VAL A 233 -11.13 13.72 9.48
N THR A 234 -10.54 13.16 8.42
CA THR A 234 -9.42 12.24 8.53
C THR A 234 -8.26 12.73 7.69
N TYR A 235 -7.16 13.05 8.35
CA TYR A 235 -5.87 13.26 7.72
C TYR A 235 -5.16 11.92 7.62
N MET A 236 -4.66 11.59 6.44
CA MET A 236 -3.97 10.31 6.21
C MET A 236 -2.50 10.54 5.86
N SER A 237 -1.65 9.61 6.27
CA SER A 237 -0.20 9.67 6.02
C SER A 237 0.40 8.30 5.76
N GLY A 238 1.47 8.28 4.99
CA GLY A 238 2.28 7.11 4.69
C GLY A 238 2.59 7.00 3.20
N SER A 239 3.18 5.87 2.86
CA SER A 239 3.53 5.43 1.51
C SER A 239 2.76 4.14 1.17
N THR A 240 2.85 3.75 -0.10
CA THR A 240 2.64 2.36 -0.55
C THR A 240 4.01 1.74 -0.81
N ASP A 241 4.13 0.42 -0.70
CA ASP A 241 5.44 -0.25 -0.87
C ASP A 241 6.00 -0.06 -2.28
N TYR A 242 5.15 -0.12 -3.30
CA TYR A 242 5.54 0.20 -4.67
C TYR A 242 4.40 0.92 -5.40
N ALA A 243 4.76 1.78 -6.33
CA ALA A 243 3.85 2.25 -7.36
C ALA A 243 4.48 2.00 -8.73
N MET A 244 3.66 1.61 -9.71
CA MET A 244 4.08 1.55 -11.11
C MET A 244 3.33 2.60 -11.90
N TRP A 245 4.08 3.51 -12.51
CA TRP A 245 3.56 4.53 -13.41
C TRP A 245 3.92 4.18 -14.84
N SER A 246 2.92 3.83 -15.64
CA SER A 246 3.10 3.39 -17.03
C SER A 246 2.51 4.38 -18.02
N VAL A 247 3.21 4.54 -19.14
CA VAL A 247 2.80 5.42 -20.26
C VAL A 247 3.23 4.78 -21.58
N ALA A 248 2.46 4.97 -22.65
CA ALA A 248 2.90 4.54 -23.97
C ALA A 248 4.17 5.31 -24.38
N ASN A 249 5.12 4.67 -25.05
CA ASN A 249 6.43 5.28 -25.38
C ASN A 249 6.26 6.60 -26.16
N GLY A 250 5.32 6.66 -27.10
CA GLY A 250 5.01 7.88 -27.84
C GLY A 250 4.42 9.04 -27.00
N GLN A 251 4.08 8.80 -25.74
CA GLN A 251 3.56 9.76 -24.76
C GLN A 251 4.53 9.99 -23.59
N PHE A 252 5.70 9.37 -23.62
CA PHE A 252 6.75 9.63 -22.65
C PHE A 252 7.32 11.03 -22.86
N THR A 253 7.60 11.75 -21.78
CA THR A 253 7.99 13.17 -21.79
C THR A 253 9.00 13.46 -20.69
N GLU A 254 9.56 14.67 -20.67
CA GLU A 254 10.54 15.14 -19.66
C GLU A 254 10.04 14.98 -18.21
N LYS A 255 8.73 15.03 -17.97
CA LYS A 255 8.15 14.81 -16.64
C LYS A 255 8.40 13.40 -16.12
N HIS A 256 8.37 12.42 -17.03
CA HIS A 256 8.59 11.03 -16.73
C HIS A 256 10.08 10.78 -16.48
N ASP A 257 10.96 11.36 -17.30
CA ASP A 257 12.40 11.39 -17.04
C ASP A 257 12.72 12.00 -15.67
N THR A 258 12.10 13.15 -15.36
CA THR A 258 12.28 13.84 -14.09
C THR A 258 11.86 12.94 -12.93
N ALA A 259 10.69 12.28 -13.03
CA ALA A 259 10.24 11.34 -12.01
C ALA A 259 11.19 10.17 -11.78
N MET A 260 11.90 9.70 -12.80
CA MET A 260 12.94 8.66 -12.63
C MET A 260 14.17 9.15 -11.87
N LEU A 261 14.44 10.46 -11.89
CA LEU A 261 15.64 11.06 -11.30
C LEU A 261 15.37 11.74 -9.94
N THR A 262 14.11 12.05 -9.62
CA THR A 262 13.74 12.74 -8.38
C THR A 262 13.31 11.80 -7.26
N MET A 263 13.61 12.16 -6.03
CA MET A 263 13.11 11.44 -4.84
C MET A 263 11.61 11.71 -4.55
N ASP A 264 11.06 12.85 -4.98
CA ASP A 264 9.65 13.22 -4.73
C ASP A 264 8.80 13.08 -6.00
N VAL A 265 8.57 11.82 -6.39
CA VAL A 265 7.76 11.50 -7.56
C VAL A 265 6.31 11.98 -7.41
N THR A 266 5.80 12.03 -6.18
CA THR A 266 4.44 12.50 -5.89
C THR A 266 4.27 13.96 -6.29
N GLN A 267 5.24 14.82 -5.98
CA GLN A 267 5.17 16.21 -6.39
C GLN A 267 5.17 16.34 -7.92
N THR A 268 6.03 15.59 -8.62
CA THR A 268 6.07 15.56 -10.10
C THR A 268 4.74 15.14 -10.70
N LEU A 269 4.14 14.07 -10.15
CA LEU A 269 2.83 13.56 -10.53
C LEU A 269 1.68 14.54 -10.29
N LEU A 270 1.78 15.41 -9.28
CA LEU A 270 0.75 16.38 -8.92
C LEU A 270 0.92 17.72 -9.64
N SER A 271 2.17 18.13 -9.91
CA SER A 271 2.47 19.39 -10.60
C SER A 271 2.13 19.32 -12.08
N GLU A 272 2.33 18.15 -12.69
CA GLU A 272 2.04 17.93 -14.09
C GLU A 272 0.82 17.04 -14.23
N LYS A 273 -0.22 17.55 -14.89
CA LYS A 273 -1.51 16.85 -15.03
C LYS A 273 -1.28 15.45 -15.63
N PHE A 274 -1.81 14.44 -14.95
CA PHE A 274 -2.00 13.10 -15.50
C PHE A 274 -2.72 13.16 -16.85
N THR A 275 -2.17 12.49 -17.85
CA THR A 275 -2.83 12.36 -19.15
C THR A 275 -3.73 11.12 -19.17
N SER A 276 -4.69 11.07 -20.11
CA SER A 276 -5.54 9.88 -20.30
C SER A 276 -4.76 8.64 -20.75
N GLY A 277 -3.52 8.82 -21.23
CA GLY A 277 -2.61 7.75 -21.62
C GLY A 277 -1.83 7.12 -20.46
N GLU A 278 -1.77 7.79 -19.30
CA GLU A 278 -1.00 7.34 -18.15
C GLU A 278 -1.80 6.37 -17.27
N ARG A 279 -1.07 5.47 -16.61
CA ARG A 279 -1.60 4.45 -15.69
C ARG A 279 -0.82 4.49 -14.40
N LEU A 280 -1.51 4.46 -13.27
CA LEU A 280 -0.88 4.39 -11.96
C LEU A 280 -1.48 3.22 -11.19
N MET A 281 -0.63 2.27 -10.79
CA MET A 281 -1.02 1.12 -9.99
C MET A 281 -0.22 1.09 -8.68
N PHE A 282 -0.88 0.78 -7.57
CA PHE A 282 -0.23 0.60 -6.27
C PHE A 282 -0.04 -0.87 -5.94
N TYR A 283 1.10 -1.19 -5.32
CA TYR A 283 1.39 -2.49 -4.74
C TYR A 283 1.69 -2.32 -3.26
N GLU A 284 0.98 -3.09 -2.45
CA GLU A 284 1.19 -3.18 -1.02
C GLU A 284 1.63 -4.60 -0.67
N ALA A 285 2.79 -4.72 -0.05
CA ALA A 285 3.39 -5.97 0.34
C ALA A 285 3.02 -6.33 1.78
N LYS A 286 2.82 -7.62 2.03
CA LYS A 286 2.65 -8.18 3.37
C LYS A 286 3.52 -9.39 3.57
N ARG A 287 3.84 -9.66 4.83
CA ARG A 287 4.53 -10.90 5.19
C ARG A 287 3.61 -12.10 4.98
N GLU A 288 4.22 -13.24 4.70
CA GLU A 288 3.54 -14.52 4.66
C GLU A 288 2.87 -14.84 6.01
N GLY A 289 1.76 -15.58 5.98
CA GLY A 289 1.06 -16.05 7.18
C GLY A 289 0.15 -15.01 7.86
N ILE A 290 0.08 -13.75 7.39
CA ILE A 290 -1.04 -12.86 7.74
C ILE A 290 -2.11 -12.94 6.66
N PRO A 291 -3.41 -13.05 7.03
CA PRO A 291 -4.50 -12.91 6.08
C PRO A 291 -4.44 -11.55 5.35
N LEU A 292 -4.29 -11.56 4.03
CA LEU A 292 -4.26 -10.33 3.22
C LEU A 292 -5.53 -9.48 3.39
N SER A 293 -6.69 -10.12 3.61
CA SER A 293 -7.96 -9.41 3.83
C SER A 293 -7.95 -8.45 5.03
N GLU A 294 -7.13 -8.71 6.07
CA GLU A 294 -6.98 -7.80 7.21
C GLU A 294 -6.26 -6.49 6.82
N HIS A 295 -5.55 -6.50 5.70
CA HIS A 295 -4.77 -5.37 5.19
C HIS A 295 -5.40 -4.66 4.00
N LEU A 296 -6.53 -5.15 3.47
CA LEU A 296 -7.31 -4.42 2.46
C LEU A 296 -7.62 -2.97 2.86
N PRO A 297 -7.96 -2.67 4.13
CA PRO A 297 -8.19 -1.29 4.53
C PRO A 297 -7.03 -0.34 4.29
N GLN A 298 -5.80 -0.84 4.39
CA GLN A 298 -4.60 -0.05 4.18
C GLN A 298 -4.45 0.37 2.71
N VAL A 299 -4.49 -0.59 1.79
CA VAL A 299 -4.30 -0.31 0.35
C VAL A 299 -5.45 0.50 -0.25
N ILE A 300 -6.67 0.27 0.22
CA ILE A 300 -7.84 1.06 -0.19
C ILE A 300 -7.67 2.52 0.25
N ALA A 301 -7.23 2.75 1.50
CA ALA A 301 -6.99 4.10 1.99
C ALA A 301 -5.86 4.83 1.22
N GLN A 302 -4.82 4.11 0.79
CA GLN A 302 -3.77 4.64 -0.08
C GLN A 302 -4.36 5.14 -1.42
N CYS A 303 -5.19 4.33 -2.08
CA CYS A 303 -5.87 4.72 -3.32
C CYS A 303 -6.84 5.89 -3.10
N VAL A 304 -7.67 5.88 -2.05
CA VAL A 304 -8.57 6.99 -1.70
C VAL A 304 -7.77 8.28 -1.51
N ALA A 305 -6.63 8.20 -0.83
CA ALA A 305 -5.77 9.35 -0.61
C ALA A 305 -5.27 9.95 -1.91
N MET A 306 -4.77 9.11 -2.81
CA MET A 306 -4.27 9.57 -4.10
C MET A 306 -5.41 10.12 -4.99
N CYS A 307 -6.57 9.47 -5.03
CA CYS A 307 -7.76 10.00 -5.71
C CYS A 307 -8.15 11.39 -5.19
N SER A 308 -8.19 11.57 -3.87
CA SER A 308 -8.47 12.86 -3.23
C SER A 308 -7.47 13.94 -3.62
N LYS A 309 -6.18 13.63 -3.60
CA LYS A 309 -5.12 14.55 -4.03
C LYS A 309 -5.29 14.97 -5.48
N LEU A 310 -5.48 14.01 -6.38
CA LEU A 310 -5.65 14.30 -7.81
C LEU A 310 -6.85 15.20 -8.07
N ILE A 311 -7.99 14.93 -7.44
CA ILE A 311 -9.20 15.74 -7.57
C ILE A 311 -8.95 17.17 -7.07
N ARG A 312 -8.31 17.32 -5.90
CA ARG A 312 -8.08 18.62 -5.26
C ARG A 312 -7.11 19.49 -6.05
N GLU A 313 -5.99 18.94 -6.49
CA GLU A 313 -4.93 19.74 -7.16
C GLU A 313 -5.31 20.11 -8.60
N THR A 314 -6.13 19.30 -9.27
CA THR A 314 -6.35 19.45 -10.72
C THR A 314 -7.76 19.87 -11.10
N ASN A 315 -8.67 19.97 -10.12
CA ASN A 315 -10.11 20.27 -10.29
C ASN A 315 -10.84 19.35 -11.28
N THR A 316 -10.20 18.26 -11.73
CA THR A 316 -10.74 17.31 -12.69
C THR A 316 -10.32 15.90 -12.27
N PRO A 317 -11.18 14.89 -12.40
CA PRO A 317 -10.78 13.51 -12.13
C PRO A 317 -9.88 13.02 -13.28
N LEU A 318 -8.57 13.28 -13.17
CA LEU A 318 -7.61 12.89 -14.21
C LEU A 318 -7.48 11.37 -14.32
N LEU A 319 -7.62 10.66 -13.20
CA LEU A 319 -7.75 9.21 -13.16
C LEU A 319 -9.17 8.84 -12.73
N ALA A 320 -9.83 8.01 -13.54
CA ALA A 320 -11.17 7.51 -13.24
C ALA A 320 -11.19 6.57 -12.02
N ALA A 321 -10.09 5.86 -11.82
CA ALA A 321 -9.83 4.98 -10.68
C ALA A 321 -8.33 4.72 -10.52
N ILE A 322 -7.94 4.20 -9.35
CA ILE A 322 -6.58 3.76 -9.07
C ILE A 322 -6.62 2.24 -8.81
N PRO A 323 -6.08 1.42 -9.73
CA PRO A 323 -5.88 0.00 -9.49
C PRO A 323 -4.86 -0.25 -8.38
N PHE A 324 -5.03 -1.36 -7.67
CA PHE A 324 -4.07 -1.82 -6.68
C PHE A 324 -3.91 -3.33 -6.66
N CYS A 325 -2.79 -3.75 -6.08
CA CYS A 325 -2.48 -5.11 -5.73
C CYS A 325 -2.03 -5.18 -4.26
N LEU A 326 -2.59 -6.12 -3.51
CA LEU A 326 -2.18 -6.47 -2.16
C LEU A 326 -1.67 -7.91 -2.17
N THR A 327 -0.41 -8.11 -1.80
CA THR A 327 0.26 -9.40 -2.02
C THR A 327 1.25 -9.74 -0.92
N ASN A 328 1.50 -11.03 -0.72
CA ASN A 328 2.63 -11.53 0.07
C ASN A 328 3.64 -12.33 -0.79
N GLY A 329 3.60 -12.17 -2.11
CA GLY A 329 4.41 -12.89 -3.09
C GLY A 329 3.79 -14.23 -3.52
N GLU A 330 3.04 -14.89 -2.64
CA GLU A 330 2.38 -16.17 -2.93
C GLU A 330 0.89 -16.00 -3.27
N ALA A 331 0.22 -15.05 -2.63
CA ALA A 331 -1.20 -14.78 -2.79
C ALA A 331 -1.40 -13.31 -3.16
N TRP A 332 -2.28 -13.06 -4.14
CA TRP A 332 -2.44 -11.76 -4.78
C TRP A 332 -3.92 -11.36 -4.79
N ILE A 333 -4.27 -10.28 -4.10
CA ILE A 333 -5.60 -9.67 -4.17
C ILE A 333 -5.50 -8.41 -5.04
N PHE A 334 -6.36 -8.33 -6.05
CA PHE A 334 -6.42 -7.19 -6.94
C PHE A 334 -7.67 -6.38 -6.66
N GLY A 335 -7.61 -5.08 -6.93
CA GLY A 335 -8.78 -4.22 -6.82
C GLY A 335 -8.60 -2.89 -7.51
N LEU A 336 -9.61 -2.05 -7.42
CA LEU A 336 -9.56 -0.67 -7.86
C LEU A 336 -10.44 0.21 -6.99
N VAL A 337 -10.05 1.46 -6.82
CA VAL A 337 -10.84 2.49 -6.13
C VAL A 337 -11.11 3.63 -7.08
N ASP A 338 -12.37 3.97 -7.31
CA ASP A 338 -12.73 5.10 -8.17
C ASP A 338 -12.70 6.45 -7.46
N ASN A 339 -12.93 7.50 -8.24
CA ASN A 339 -13.02 8.89 -7.74
C ASN A 339 -14.21 9.14 -6.81
N ALA A 340 -15.23 8.27 -6.80
CA ALA A 340 -16.35 8.28 -5.86
C ALA A 340 -16.05 7.43 -4.61
N TYR A 341 -14.81 6.97 -4.47
CA TYR A 341 -14.35 6.07 -3.42
C TYR A 341 -15.11 4.75 -3.34
N THR A 342 -15.69 4.32 -4.45
CA THR A 342 -16.19 2.95 -4.61
C THR A 342 -15.00 2.04 -4.84
N CYS A 343 -14.93 0.96 -4.07
CA CYS A 343 -13.85 -0.01 -4.18
C CYS A 343 -14.39 -1.35 -4.66
N TRP A 344 -13.76 -1.94 -5.67
CA TRP A 344 -13.99 -3.31 -6.09
C TRP A 344 -12.76 -4.15 -5.79
N VAL A 345 -12.97 -5.34 -5.24
CA VAL A 345 -11.89 -6.25 -4.83
C VAL A 345 -12.20 -7.65 -5.34
N THR A 346 -11.18 -8.35 -5.83
CA THR A 346 -11.30 -9.77 -6.19
C THR A 346 -11.67 -10.61 -4.96
N PRO A 347 -12.59 -11.59 -5.06
CA PRO A 347 -13.12 -12.31 -3.90
C PRO A 347 -12.06 -13.20 -3.23
N ASN A 348 -11.16 -13.76 -4.04
CA ASN A 348 -10.11 -14.65 -3.58
C ASN A 348 -8.76 -14.14 -4.06
N ALA A 349 -7.72 -14.46 -3.28
CA ALA A 349 -6.37 -14.24 -3.73
C ALA A 349 -6.04 -15.21 -4.88
N VAL A 350 -5.47 -14.68 -5.96
CA VAL A 350 -4.83 -15.51 -6.99
C VAL A 350 -3.53 -16.03 -6.37
N GLY A 351 -3.43 -17.35 -6.22
CA GLY A 351 -2.33 -17.98 -5.50
C GLY A 351 -1.31 -18.64 -6.43
N LEU A 352 -0.05 -18.68 -6.00
CA LEU A 352 0.94 -19.63 -6.51
C LEU A 352 0.64 -21.01 -5.95
N GLU A 353 0.52 -21.99 -6.85
CA GLU A 353 0.37 -23.40 -6.47
C GLU A 353 1.67 -23.96 -5.89
N HIS A 354 1.57 -25.12 -5.24
CA HIS A 354 2.73 -25.91 -4.82
C HIS A 354 2.75 -27.24 -5.57
N PRO A 355 3.80 -27.52 -6.36
CA PRO A 355 4.95 -26.65 -6.67
C PRO A 355 4.58 -25.40 -7.52
N ILE A 356 5.40 -24.34 -7.43
CA ILE A 356 5.30 -23.17 -8.31
C ILE A 356 5.43 -23.64 -9.76
N SER A 357 4.42 -23.38 -10.58
CA SER A 357 4.37 -23.80 -11.98
C SER A 357 4.47 -22.59 -12.91
N VAL A 358 5.00 -22.80 -14.12
CA VAL A 358 5.01 -21.78 -15.19
C VAL A 358 3.61 -21.27 -15.47
N GLN A 359 2.61 -22.15 -15.46
CA GLN A 359 1.22 -21.78 -15.73
C GLN A 359 0.65 -20.84 -14.66
N ALA A 360 0.86 -21.14 -13.37
CA ALA A 360 0.44 -20.26 -12.28
C ALA A 360 1.15 -18.90 -12.36
N THR A 361 2.44 -18.89 -12.66
CA THR A 361 3.23 -17.67 -12.86
C THR A 361 2.69 -16.83 -14.02
N LYS A 362 2.35 -17.45 -15.16
CA LYS A 362 1.72 -16.77 -16.31
C LYS A 362 0.38 -16.15 -15.94
N ILE A 363 -0.47 -16.85 -15.18
CA ILE A 363 -1.78 -16.34 -14.74
C ILE A 363 -1.61 -15.07 -13.89
N ILE A 364 -0.71 -15.11 -12.90
CA ILE A 364 -0.41 -13.95 -12.07
C ILE A 364 0.15 -12.81 -12.94
N MET A 365 1.09 -13.12 -13.84
CA MET A 365 1.69 -12.13 -14.71
C MET A 365 0.67 -11.45 -15.63
N LYS A 366 -0.21 -12.20 -16.28
CA LYS A 366 -1.33 -11.64 -17.06
C LYS A 366 -2.17 -10.69 -16.20
N THR A 367 -2.49 -11.09 -14.98
CA THR A 367 -3.31 -10.27 -14.06
C THR A 367 -2.59 -8.98 -13.70
N ILE A 368 -1.31 -9.04 -13.34
CA ILE A 368 -0.46 -7.86 -13.07
C ILE A 368 -0.43 -6.94 -14.28
N MET A 369 -0.16 -7.46 -15.47
CA MET A 369 -0.05 -6.68 -16.70
C MET A 369 -1.38 -5.99 -17.07
N LEU A 370 -2.50 -6.70 -16.96
CA LEU A 370 -3.83 -6.13 -17.22
C LEU A 370 -4.15 -5.00 -16.23
N TRP A 371 -3.90 -5.18 -14.93
CA TRP A 371 -4.13 -4.12 -13.94
C TRP A 371 -3.20 -2.92 -14.08
N THR A 372 -1.99 -3.15 -14.61
CA THR A 372 -0.99 -2.10 -14.79
C THR A 372 -1.28 -1.26 -16.03
N LEU A 373 -1.57 -1.90 -17.16
CA LEU A 373 -1.53 -1.24 -18.47
C LEU A 373 -2.91 -0.84 -19.00
N GLU A 374 -3.97 -1.57 -18.62
CA GLU A 374 -5.30 -1.21 -19.09
C GLU A 374 -5.81 0.05 -18.39
N PRO A 375 -6.51 0.95 -19.12
CA PRO A 375 -7.09 2.13 -18.50
C PRO A 375 -8.00 1.76 -17.33
N ALA A 376 -7.86 2.47 -16.21
CA ALA A 376 -8.62 2.16 -14.99
C ALA A 376 -10.15 2.23 -15.19
N HIS A 377 -10.64 3.06 -16.11
CA HIS A 377 -12.06 3.11 -16.47
C HIS A 377 -12.52 1.86 -17.25
N VAL A 378 -11.67 1.30 -18.09
CA VAL A 378 -11.93 0.05 -18.83
C VAL A 378 -12.01 -1.11 -17.86
N LEU A 379 -11.04 -1.23 -16.94
CA LEU A 379 -11.05 -2.23 -15.87
C LEU A 379 -12.32 -2.14 -15.01
N LYS A 380 -12.67 -0.91 -14.59
CA LYS A 380 -13.90 -0.64 -13.82
C LYS A 380 -15.16 -1.10 -14.57
N ASN A 381 -15.27 -0.81 -15.86
CA ASN A 381 -16.43 -1.20 -16.67
C ASN A 381 -16.53 -2.73 -16.79
N ALA A 382 -15.42 -3.40 -17.07
CA ALA A 382 -15.37 -4.87 -17.15
C ALA A 382 -15.77 -5.51 -15.80
N ILE A 383 -15.25 -5.01 -14.68
CA ILE A 383 -15.61 -5.51 -13.35
C ILE A 383 -17.10 -5.27 -13.04
N LYS A 384 -17.67 -4.12 -13.41
CA LYS A 384 -19.09 -3.85 -13.25
C LYS A 384 -19.98 -4.81 -14.06
N GLU A 385 -19.56 -5.17 -15.28
CA GLU A 385 -20.24 -6.19 -16.09
C GLU A 385 -20.23 -7.55 -15.36
N LEU A 386 -19.08 -7.94 -14.81
CA LEU A 386 -18.95 -9.19 -14.04
C LEU A 386 -19.83 -9.21 -12.79
N CYS A 387 -20.00 -8.07 -12.11
CA CYS A 387 -20.88 -7.94 -10.95
C CYS A 387 -22.39 -7.91 -11.30
N GLY A 388 -22.78 -8.19 -12.55
CA GLY A 388 -24.18 -8.23 -12.97
C GLY A 388 -24.84 -6.86 -13.02
N GLY A 389 -24.06 -5.79 -13.18
CA GLY A 389 -24.59 -4.43 -13.32
C GLY A 389 -25.36 -3.92 -12.10
N VAL A 390 -25.13 -4.48 -10.90
CA VAL A 390 -25.79 -4.02 -9.66
C VAL A 390 -25.42 -2.55 -9.43
N GLN A 391 -26.29 -1.64 -9.87
CA GLN A 391 -26.28 -0.24 -9.50
C GLN A 391 -26.79 -0.18 -8.05
N ARG A 392 -25.89 0.00 -7.09
CA ARG A 392 -26.27 0.42 -5.73
C ARG A 392 -26.27 1.93 -5.64
#